data_AF-A0A428QL25-F1
#
_entry.id   AF-A0A428QL25-F1
#
_cell.length_a   1.000
_cell.length_b   1.000
_cell.length_c   1.000
_cell.angle_alpha   90.00
_cell.angle_beta   90.00
_cell.angle_gamma   90.00
#
_symmetry.space_group_name_H-M   'P 1'
#
loop_
_entity.id
_entity.type
_entity.pdbx_description
1 polymer ?
#
loop_
_entity_poly.entity_id
_entity_poly.type
_entity_poly.pdbx_seq_one_letter_code
_entity_poly.pdbx_strand_id
1 'polypeptide(L)'
;MRHIAKASPTQPAMLESAVNSPVNHEDYGQKDLFVLAGVLAEKIALDHSYQDGNKRTALYAADMFLKMNGHQLQTMPNDKNQVEFDEELSDAHVFVATRRWMPEDLGNYYRSISQALVGRKKESKGEAGPS
;
A
#
# COMPACT_ATOMS: atom_id res chain seq x y z
N MET A 1 29.89 -10.07 -8.72
CA MET A 1 29.41 -8.94 -7.88
C MET A 1 28.20 -8.33 -8.57
N ARG A 2 26.99 -8.46 -8.02
CA ARG A 2 25.79 -7.80 -8.54
C ARG A 2 25.59 -6.50 -7.77
N HIS A 3 25.76 -5.37 -8.44
CA HIS A 3 25.44 -4.04 -7.93
C HIS A 3 23.92 -3.96 -7.75
N ILE A 4 23.44 -3.99 -6.50
CA ILE A 4 22.11 -3.50 -6.19
C ILE A 4 22.29 -1.98 -6.12
N ALA A 5 22.02 -1.29 -7.24
CA ALA A 5 22.01 0.17 -7.24
C ALA A 5 20.96 0.62 -6.24
N LYS A 6 21.38 1.21 -5.12
CA LYS A 6 20.50 2.00 -4.24
C LYS A 6 19.99 3.16 -5.09
N ALA A 7 18.82 2.99 -5.70
CA ALA A 7 18.15 4.09 -6.38
C ALA A 7 17.74 5.10 -5.30
N SER A 8 18.48 6.20 -5.23
CA SER A 8 18.12 7.33 -4.36
C SER A 8 16.99 8.09 -5.05
N PRO A 9 15.93 8.50 -4.33
CA PRO A 9 14.83 9.26 -4.94
C PRO A 9 15.39 10.50 -5.62
N THR A 10 15.03 10.72 -6.89
CA THR A 10 15.51 11.87 -7.66
C THR A 10 14.92 13.18 -7.11
N GLN A 11 13.78 13.12 -6.41
CA GLN A 11 13.07 14.27 -5.84
C GLN A 11 12.47 13.96 -4.44
N PRO A 12 13.26 14.05 -3.35
CA PRO A 12 12.82 13.70 -2.00
C PRO A 12 11.61 14.52 -1.48
N ALA A 13 11.46 15.77 -1.91
CA ALA A 13 10.34 16.63 -1.51
C ALA A 13 8.96 16.16 -2.04
N MET A 14 8.93 15.50 -3.20
CA MET A 14 7.67 14.97 -3.74
C MET A 14 7.27 13.66 -3.05
N LEU A 15 8.26 12.86 -2.64
CA LEU A 15 8.06 11.68 -1.80
C LEU A 15 7.51 12.06 -0.42
N GLU A 16 8.03 13.12 0.21
CA GLU A 16 7.49 13.63 1.49
C GLU A 16 6.03 14.08 1.36
N SER A 17 5.67 14.76 0.27
CA SER A 17 4.27 15.14 -0.01
C SER A 17 3.36 13.93 -0.24
N ALA A 18 3.86 12.91 -0.93
CA ALA A 18 3.13 11.66 -1.13
C ALA A 18 2.88 10.92 0.19
N VAL A 19 3.90 10.82 1.05
CA VAL A 19 3.80 10.16 2.36
C VAL A 19 2.88 10.91 3.33
N ASN A 20 2.84 12.25 3.27
CA ASN A 20 1.93 13.05 4.11
C ASN A 20 0.49 13.09 3.56
N SER A 21 0.24 12.60 2.35
CA SER A 21 -1.08 12.70 1.73
C SER A 21 -2.22 11.97 2.45
N PRO A 22 -2.02 10.80 3.08
CA PRO A 22 -3.08 10.14 3.83
C PRO A 22 -3.56 10.98 5.02
N VAL A 23 -2.61 11.59 5.74
CA VAL A 23 -2.90 12.48 6.89
C VAL A 23 -3.73 13.68 6.45
N ASN A 24 -3.32 14.33 5.35
CA ASN A 24 -4.07 15.46 4.80
C ASN A 24 -5.50 15.04 4.42
N HIS A 25 -5.70 13.90 3.74
CA HIS A 25 -7.04 13.45 3.37
C HIS A 25 -7.89 13.04 4.58
N GLU A 26 -7.29 12.48 5.62
CA GLU A 26 -7.96 12.17 6.88
C GLU A 26 -8.45 13.44 7.59
N ASP A 27 -7.60 14.47 7.67
CA ASP A 27 -7.93 15.78 8.25
C ASP A 27 -9.09 16.47 7.51
N TYR A 28 -9.26 16.21 6.21
CA TYR A 28 -10.39 16.71 5.39
C TYR A 28 -11.59 15.74 5.33
N GLY A 29 -11.56 14.63 6.09
CA GLY A 29 -12.74 13.78 6.34
C GLY A 29 -12.76 12.42 5.65
N GLN A 30 -11.74 12.03 4.88
CA GLN A 30 -11.64 10.68 4.32
C GLN A 30 -11.11 9.70 5.37
N LYS A 31 -11.97 8.83 5.88
CA LYS A 31 -11.63 7.86 6.95
C LYS A 31 -11.47 6.43 6.45
N ASP A 32 -11.71 6.18 5.17
CA ASP A 32 -11.53 4.86 4.60
C ASP A 32 -10.04 4.59 4.32
N LEU A 33 -9.44 3.74 5.16
CA LEU A 33 -8.05 3.31 5.08
C LEU A 33 -7.67 2.78 3.69
N PHE A 34 -8.58 2.12 2.98
CA PHE A 34 -8.29 1.58 1.66
C PHE A 34 -8.23 2.68 0.61
N VAL A 35 -9.11 3.67 0.70
CA VAL A 35 -9.04 4.86 -0.15
C VAL A 35 -7.76 5.65 0.14
N LEU A 36 -7.40 5.83 1.41
CA LEU A 36 -6.15 6.48 1.80
C LEU A 36 -4.90 5.75 1.24
N ALA A 37 -4.91 4.41 1.24
CA ALA A 37 -3.87 3.61 0.61
C ALA A 37 -3.85 3.80 -0.92
N GLY A 38 -5.01 3.88 -1.56
CA GLY A 38 -5.15 4.20 -2.99
C GLY A 38 -4.58 5.57 -3.34
N VAL A 39 -4.83 6.59 -2.51
CA VAL A 39 -4.27 7.95 -2.67
C VAL A 39 -2.76 7.94 -2.57
N LEU A 40 -2.21 7.25 -1.57
CA LEU A 40 -0.75 7.09 -1.41
C LEU A 40 -0.13 6.41 -2.64
N ALA A 41 -0.74 5.32 -3.12
CA ALA A 41 -0.26 4.58 -4.29
C ALA A 41 -0.30 5.43 -5.57
N GLU A 42 -1.40 6.14 -5.82
CA GLU A 42 -1.52 7.04 -6.97
C GLU A 42 -0.39 8.08 -6.96
N LYS A 43 -0.20 8.78 -5.84
CA LYS A 43 0.82 9.82 -5.74
C LYS A 43 2.21 9.28 -6.00
N ILE A 44 2.57 8.13 -5.41
CA ILE A 44 3.88 7.50 -5.64
C ILE A 44 4.03 6.99 -7.08
N ALA A 45 2.95 6.48 -7.70
CA ALA A 45 2.98 6.00 -9.07
C ALA A 45 3.17 7.14 -10.09
N LEU A 46 2.59 8.30 -9.82
CA LEU A 46 2.70 9.51 -10.63
C LEU A 46 3.99 10.30 -10.36
N ASP A 47 4.56 10.15 -9.17
CA ASP A 47 5.81 10.79 -8.83
C ASP A 47 6.95 10.14 -9.64
N HIS A 48 7.58 10.91 -10.53
CA HIS A 48 8.66 10.42 -11.42
C HIS A 48 9.98 10.15 -10.67
N SER A 49 9.88 9.70 -9.41
CA SER A 49 10.97 9.59 -8.46
C SER A 49 11.99 8.51 -8.83
N TYR A 50 11.60 7.48 -9.60
CA TYR A 50 12.46 6.42 -10.10
C TYR A 50 12.42 6.28 -11.64
N GLN A 51 13.56 5.91 -12.26
CA GLN A 51 13.66 5.65 -13.72
C GLN A 51 12.80 4.46 -14.18
N ASP A 52 12.63 3.46 -13.32
CA ASP A 52 11.70 2.35 -13.48
C ASP A 52 11.34 1.84 -12.07
N GLY A 53 10.09 1.44 -11.85
CA GLY A 53 9.64 0.85 -10.57
C GLY A 53 8.68 1.68 -9.71
N ASN A 54 8.26 2.89 -10.10
CA ASN A 54 7.29 3.71 -9.34
C ASN A 54 6.04 2.91 -8.93
N LYS A 55 5.50 2.08 -9.85
CA LYS A 55 4.34 1.22 -9.59
C LYS A 55 4.60 0.15 -8.53
N ARG A 56 5.79 -0.45 -8.52
CA ARG A 56 6.19 -1.42 -7.48
C ARG A 56 6.34 -0.72 -6.13
N THR A 57 6.97 0.45 -6.12
CA THR A 57 7.11 1.26 -4.89
C THR A 57 5.76 1.70 -4.35
N ALA A 58 4.83 2.11 -5.22
CA ALA A 58 3.45 2.45 -4.86
C ALA A 58 2.72 1.27 -4.19
N LEU A 59 2.79 0.08 -4.79
CA LEU A 59 2.22 -1.14 -4.22
C LEU A 59 2.79 -1.44 -2.83
N TYR A 60 4.12 -1.41 -2.68
CA TYR A 60 4.76 -1.66 -1.38
C TYR A 60 4.39 -0.62 -0.33
N ALA A 61 4.29 0.65 -0.71
CA ALA A 61 3.88 1.72 0.20
C ALA A 61 2.43 1.54 0.67
N ALA A 62 1.51 1.23 -0.25
CA ALA A 62 0.12 0.94 0.08
C ALA A 62 -0.03 -0.29 0.99
N ASP A 63 0.67 -1.39 0.69
CA ASP A 63 0.66 -2.59 1.52
C ASP A 63 1.20 -2.32 2.93
N MET A 64 2.29 -1.54 3.05
CA MET A 64 2.83 -1.17 4.36
C MET A 64 1.89 -0.26 5.14
N PHE A 65 1.28 0.73 4.50
CA PHE A 65 0.26 1.57 5.11
C PHE A 65 -0.89 0.72 5.65
N LEU A 66 -1.41 -0.22 4.87
CA LEU A 66 -2.48 -1.12 5.30
C LEU A 66 -2.03 -2.03 6.45
N LYS A 67 -0.80 -2.56 6.41
CA LYS A 67 -0.23 -3.41 7.48
C LYS A 67 -0.14 -2.68 8.80
N MET A 68 0.28 -1.42 8.79
CA MET A 68 0.29 -0.56 9.97
C MET A 68 -1.12 -0.33 10.53
N ASN A 69 -2.14 -0.44 9.68
CA ASN A 69 -3.55 -0.30 10.03
C ASN A 69 -4.28 -1.65 10.17
N GLY A 70 -3.55 -2.77 10.30
CA GLY A 70 -4.16 -4.08 10.59
C GLY A 70 -4.71 -4.85 9.38
N HIS A 71 -4.34 -4.45 8.16
CA HIS A 71 -4.72 -5.11 6.92
C HIS A 71 -3.49 -5.53 6.11
N GLN A 72 -3.58 -6.56 5.29
CA GLN A 72 -2.47 -6.96 4.42
C GLN A 72 -2.98 -7.20 3.01
N LEU A 73 -2.27 -6.66 2.00
CA LEU A 73 -2.50 -7.00 0.60
C LEU A 73 -1.90 -8.37 0.28
N GLN A 74 -2.44 -9.03 -0.74
CA GLN A 74 -2.03 -10.35 -1.25
C GLN A 74 -2.69 -11.56 -0.57
N THR A 75 -4.01 -11.52 -0.43
CA THR A 75 -4.78 -12.77 -0.51
C THR A 75 -5.03 -13.08 -1.97
N MET A 76 -4.41 -14.14 -2.50
CA MET A 76 -4.85 -14.71 -3.77
C MET A 76 -6.28 -15.23 -3.57
N PRO A 77 -7.29 -14.69 -4.27
CA PRO A 77 -8.65 -15.22 -4.19
C PRO A 77 -8.62 -16.71 -4.58
N ASN A 78 -9.37 -17.56 -3.86
CA ASN A 78 -9.32 -19.01 -4.05
C ASN A 78 -9.71 -19.47 -5.47
N ASP A 79 -10.30 -18.59 -6.27
CA ASP A 79 -10.77 -18.82 -7.64
C ASP A 79 -9.78 -18.35 -8.73
N LYS A 80 -8.71 -17.62 -8.38
CA LYS A 80 -7.73 -17.09 -9.35
C LYS A 80 -6.40 -17.80 -9.29
N ASN A 81 -5.76 -17.97 -10.45
CA ASN A 81 -4.36 -18.39 -10.49
C ASN A 81 -3.43 -17.17 -10.27
N GLN A 82 -2.16 -17.47 -9.95
CA GLN A 82 -1.18 -16.43 -9.61
C GLN A 82 -0.92 -15.45 -10.74
N VAL A 83 -0.92 -15.91 -11.99
CA VAL A 83 -0.63 -15.06 -13.16
C VAL A 83 -1.75 -14.05 -13.38
N GLU A 84 -3.00 -14.51 -13.39
CA GLU A 84 -4.17 -13.64 -13.51
C GLU A 84 -4.24 -12.62 -12.38
N PHE A 85 -3.94 -13.04 -11.15
CA PHE A 85 -3.89 -12.13 -10.00
C PHE A 85 -2.82 -11.05 -10.16
N ASP A 86 -1.60 -11.42 -10.55
CA ASP A 86 -0.49 -10.50 -10.74
C ASP A 86 -0.76 -9.51 -11.89
N GLU A 87 -1.40 -9.98 -12.97
CA GLU A 87 -1.83 -9.15 -14.10
C GLU A 87 -2.89 -8.12 -13.68
N GLU A 88 -3.94 -8.55 -12.99
CA GLU A 88 -4.98 -7.63 -12.49
C GLU A 88 -4.43 -6.58 -11.51
N LEU A 89 -3.53 -6.99 -10.61
CA LEU A 89 -2.90 -6.09 -9.65
C LEU A 89 -2.02 -5.06 -10.38
N SER A 90 -1.30 -5.49 -11.41
CA SER A 90 -0.52 -4.61 -12.28
C SER A 90 -1.43 -3.62 -13.02
N ASP A 91 -2.52 -4.10 -13.61
CA ASP A 91 -3.48 -3.30 -14.35
C ASP A 91 -4.17 -2.25 -13.48
N ALA A 92 -4.54 -2.59 -12.24
CA ALA A 92 -5.10 -1.64 -11.28
C ALA A 92 -4.18 -0.42 -11.06
N HIS A 93 -2.86 -0.65 -10.92
CA HIS A 93 -1.89 0.45 -10.78
C HIS A 93 -1.65 1.20 -12.10
N VAL A 94 -1.76 0.52 -13.24
CA VAL A 94 -1.71 1.19 -14.54
C VAL A 94 -2.94 2.08 -14.72
N PHE A 95 -4.13 1.63 -14.34
CA PHE A 95 -5.36 2.41 -14.47
C PHE A 95 -5.36 3.65 -13.61
N VAL A 96 -4.89 3.60 -12.36
CA VAL A 96 -4.76 4.81 -11.53
C VAL A 96 -3.71 5.76 -12.12
N ALA A 97 -2.55 5.25 -12.54
CA ALA A 97 -1.46 6.08 -13.07
C ALA A 97 -1.80 6.72 -14.44
N THR A 98 -2.73 6.12 -15.18
CA THR A 98 -3.24 6.63 -16.45
C THR A 98 -4.54 7.43 -16.30
N ARG A 99 -4.98 7.69 -15.06
CA ARG A 99 -6.23 8.38 -14.71
C ARG A 99 -7.49 7.75 -15.30
N ARG A 100 -7.47 6.44 -15.51
CA ARG A 100 -8.68 5.65 -15.84
C ARG A 100 -9.45 5.28 -14.58
N TRP A 101 -8.74 5.12 -13.46
CA TRP A 101 -9.29 4.90 -12.14
C TRP A 101 -8.95 6.08 -11.24
N MET A 102 -9.87 6.39 -10.33
CA MET A 102 -9.62 7.27 -9.20
C MET A 102 -8.96 6.50 -8.06
N PRO A 103 -8.32 7.18 -7.09
CA PRO A 103 -7.80 6.54 -5.89
C PRO A 103 -8.82 5.67 -5.14
N GLU A 104 -10.10 6.06 -5.16
CA GLU A 104 -11.20 5.31 -4.59
C GLU A 104 -11.39 3.94 -5.26
N ASP A 105 -11.28 3.87 -6.59
CA ASP A 105 -11.39 2.61 -7.34
C ASP A 105 -10.25 1.66 -6.98
N LEU A 106 -9.03 2.20 -6.89
CA LEU A 106 -7.87 1.44 -6.45
C LEU A 106 -8.00 0.97 -5.00
N GLY A 107 -8.54 1.82 -4.11
CA GLY A 107 -8.86 1.44 -2.73
C GLY A 107 -9.90 0.32 -2.64
N ASN A 108 -10.95 0.38 -3.46
CA ASN A 108 -11.96 -0.68 -3.54
C ASN A 108 -11.36 -2.00 -4.02
N TYR A 109 -10.43 -1.96 -5.00
CA TYR A 109 -9.69 -3.12 -5.43
C TYR A 109 -8.78 -3.67 -4.31
N TYR A 110 -8.01 -2.82 -3.63
CA TYR A 110 -7.20 -3.24 -2.47
C TYR A 110 -8.04 -3.91 -1.38
N ARG A 111 -9.24 -3.40 -1.11
CA ARG A 111 -10.16 -4.01 -0.16
C ARG A 111 -10.50 -5.44 -0.56
N SER A 112 -10.78 -5.71 -1.83
CA SER A 112 -11.17 -7.03 -2.32
C SER A 112 -10.04 -8.07 -2.25
N ILE A 113 -8.78 -7.63 -2.30
CA ILE A 113 -7.59 -8.49 -2.26
C ILE A 113 -6.84 -8.44 -0.92
N SER A 114 -7.50 -7.95 0.13
CA SER A 114 -6.92 -7.80 1.47
C SER A 114 -7.53 -8.75 2.50
N GLN A 115 -6.75 -9.03 3.54
CA GLN A 115 -7.23 -9.68 4.75
C GLN A 115 -6.91 -8.86 5.99
N ALA A 116 -7.73 -9.01 7.03
CA ALA A 116 -7.41 -8.49 8.35
C ALA A 116 -6.26 -9.30 8.97
N LEU A 117 -5.25 -8.59 9.48
CA LEU A 117 -4.21 -9.18 10.31
C LEU A 117 -4.80 -9.46 11.68
N VAL A 118 -5.20 -10.71 11.94
CA VAL A 118 -5.67 -11.13 13.26
C VAL A 118 -4.56 -10.83 14.26
N GLY A 119 -4.83 -9.90 15.18
CA GLY A 119 -3.87 -9.52 16.21
C GLY A 119 -3.40 -10.76 16.97
N ARG A 120 -2.08 -10.98 17.03
CA ARG A 120 -1.49 -11.86 18.03
C ARG A 120 -2.07 -11.41 19.38
N LYS A 121 -2.92 -12.23 20.01
CA LYS A 121 -3.32 -12.03 21.40
C LYS A 121 -2.04 -11.74 22.18
N LYS A 122 -1.96 -10.59 22.85
CA LYS A 122 -1.00 -10.42 23.94
C LYS A 122 -1.32 -11.54 24.93
N GLU A 123 -0.45 -12.54 25.03
CA GLU A 123 -0.45 -13.43 26.19
C GLU A 123 -0.08 -12.56 27.40
N SER A 124 -1.08 -11.99 28.06
CA SER A 124 -0.96 -11.62 29.46
C SER A 124 -1.04 -12.91 30.27
N LYS A 125 0.07 -13.66 30.36
CA LYS A 125 0.28 -14.47 31.55
C LYS A 125 1.00 -13.57 32.55
N GLY A 126 0.21 -13.15 33.52
CA GLY A 126 0.61 -12.28 34.61
C GLY A 126 1.87 -12.77 35.29
N GLU A 127 2.70 -11.79 35.61
CA GLU A 127 3.59 -11.85 36.76
C GLU A 127 2.86 -12.46 37.96
N ALA A 128 3.36 -13.58 38.43
CA ALA A 128 3.24 -13.98 39.82
C ALA A 128 4.66 -14.30 40.30
N GLY A 129 5.33 -13.26 40.78
CA GLY A 129 6.32 -13.36 41.84
C GLY A 129 6.10 -12.19 42.81
N PRO A 130 6.62 -12.22 44.04
CA PRO A 130 7.49 -13.24 44.63
C PRO A 130 7.05 -13.72 46.05
N SER A 131 7.85 -14.66 46.56
CA SER A 131 8.09 -15.06 47.96
C SER A 131 7.11 -16.02 48.62
#